data_AF-A0A9P6FBU8-F1
#
_entry.id   AF-A0A9P6FBU8-F1
#
_cell.length_a   1.000
_cell.length_b   1.000
_cell.length_c   1.000
_cell.angle_alpha   90.00
_cell.angle_beta   90.00
_cell.angle_gamma   90.00
#
_symmetry.space_group_name_H-M   'P 1'
#
loop_
_entity.id
_entity.type
_entity.pdbx_description
1 polymer ?
#
loop_
_entity_poly.entity_id
_entity_poly.type
_entity_poly.pdbx_seq_one_letter_code
_entity_poly.pdbx_strand_id
1 'polypeptide(L)'
;MDPQKHEANFQTFRLQAAYRAKGALFTSKDEINIIIRRDPTSGRRIVLWHDIVSVFAAARCVQSGETVLPFLSSEGSSEYLEPRRIEAHPDVVLDVVL
;
A
#
# COMPACT_ATOMS: atom_id res chain seq x y z
N MET A 1 9.88 30.08 10.77
CA MET A 1 10.59 28.84 10.46
C MET A 1 9.54 27.75 10.41
N ASP A 2 9.14 27.35 9.21
CA ASP A 2 8.23 26.23 9.04
C ASP A 2 9.03 24.96 9.42
N PRO A 3 8.59 24.13 10.39
CA PRO A 3 9.23 22.84 10.56
C PRO A 3 9.01 22.09 9.26
N GLN A 4 10.09 21.77 8.54
CA GLN A 4 10.03 20.83 7.43
C GLN A 4 9.37 19.56 7.97
N LYS A 5 8.06 19.41 7.72
CA LYS A 5 7.35 18.16 7.89
C LYS A 5 8.14 17.17 7.06
N HIS A 6 8.90 16.31 7.72
CA HIS A 6 9.57 15.20 7.05
C HIS A 6 8.47 14.37 6.40
N GLU A 7 8.36 14.49 5.08
CA GLU A 7 7.42 13.72 4.29
C GLU A 7 7.78 12.24 4.48
N ALA A 8 6.89 11.46 5.10
CA ALA A 8 7.19 10.06 5.35
C ALA A 8 7.42 9.34 4.01
N ASN A 9 8.50 8.56 3.95
CA ASN A 9 8.94 7.86 2.76
C ASN A 9 8.42 6.42 2.70
N PHE A 10 7.44 6.08 3.54
CA PHE A 10 6.81 4.77 3.61
C PHE A 10 5.30 4.89 3.82
N GLN A 11 4.59 3.86 3.39
CA GLN A 11 3.20 3.62 3.68
C GLN A 11 3.14 2.50 4.72
N THR A 12 2.42 2.74 5.82
CA THR A 12 2.19 1.71 6.84
C THR A 12 0.98 0.87 6.45
N PHE A 13 1.16 -0.44 6.51
CA PHE A 13 0.12 -1.43 6.28
C PHE A 13 -0.08 -2.28 7.52
N ARG A 14 -1.33 -2.64 7.77
CA ARG A 14 -1.70 -3.59 8.80
C ARG A 14 -2.55 -4.66 8.16
N LEU A 15 -2.54 -5.82 8.76
CA LEU A 15 -3.33 -6.95 8.31
C LEU A 15 -4.72 -6.92 8.94
N GLN A 16 -5.80 -7.24 8.21
CA GLN A 16 -7.13 -7.30 8.83
C GLN A 16 -7.38 -8.59 9.65
N ALA A 17 -6.71 -9.70 9.33
CA ALA A 17 -6.85 -10.98 10.03
C ALA A 17 -5.55 -11.79 10.02
N ALA A 18 -5.19 -12.46 11.13
CA ALA A 18 -3.92 -13.15 11.29
C ALA A 18 -3.57 -14.14 10.15
N TYR A 19 -2.34 -14.12 9.66
CA TYR A 19 -1.84 -15.08 8.66
C TYR A 19 -0.37 -15.40 8.83
N ARG A 20 0.02 -16.52 8.20
CA ARG A 20 1.41 -16.97 8.16
C ARG A 20 2.03 -16.62 6.82
N ALA A 21 3.07 -15.79 6.82
CA ALA A 21 3.89 -15.51 5.65
C ALA A 21 5.32 -16.00 5.88
N LYS A 22 5.85 -16.82 4.96
CA LYS A 22 7.27 -17.24 4.95
C LYS A 22 7.80 -17.67 6.34
N GLY A 23 6.97 -18.33 7.13
CA GLY A 23 7.31 -18.82 8.48
C GLY A 23 6.97 -17.88 9.65
N ALA A 24 6.80 -16.58 9.42
CA ALA A 24 6.40 -15.60 10.43
C ALA A 24 4.87 -15.51 10.56
N LEU A 25 4.39 -15.28 11.79
CA LEU A 25 2.97 -15.01 12.08
C LEU A 25 2.77 -13.50 12.14
N PHE A 26 1.90 -12.97 11.28
CA PHE A 26 1.44 -11.60 11.35
C PHE A 26 0.02 -11.58 11.91
N THR A 27 -0.23 -10.63 12.80
CA THR A 27 -1.52 -10.39 13.44
C THR A 27 -2.07 -9.05 13.00
N SER A 28 -3.35 -8.81 13.28
CA SER A 28 -3.98 -7.51 12.99
C SER A 28 -3.49 -6.36 13.85
N LYS A 29 -2.49 -6.58 14.71
CA LYS A 29 -1.79 -5.53 15.46
C LYS A 29 -0.42 -5.19 14.86
N ASP A 30 0.08 -6.01 13.93
CA ASP A 30 1.40 -5.82 13.35
C ASP A 30 1.32 -4.85 12.17
N GLU A 31 2.16 -3.83 12.22
CA GLU A 31 2.29 -2.80 11.19
C GLU A 31 3.58 -2.99 10.39
N ILE A 32 3.47 -2.91 9.07
CA ILE A 32 4.56 -3.10 8.12
C ILE A 32 4.69 -1.85 7.26
N ASN A 33 5.88 -1.26 7.26
CA ASN A 33 6.19 -0.10 6.45
C ASN A 33 6.76 -0.55 5.09
N ILE A 34 6.12 -0.12 4.00
CA ILE A 34 6.60 -0.35 2.63
C ILE A 34 6.98 0.99 2.02
N ILE A 35 8.14 1.03 1.36
CA ILE A 35 8.71 2.25 0.78
C ILE A 35 7.77 2.86 -0.26
N ILE A 36 7.53 4.16 -0.14
CA ILE A 36 6.83 4.96 -1.14
C ILE A 36 7.78 5.30 -2.28
N ARG A 37 7.30 5.12 -3.51
CA ARG A 37 7.98 5.51 -4.74
C ARG A 37 7.27 6.69 -5.38
N ARG A 38 7.96 7.41 -6.27
CA ARG A 38 7.30 8.35 -7.18
C ARG A 38 6.99 7.65 -8.49
N ASP A 39 5.74 7.75 -8.91
CA ASP A 39 5.29 7.32 -10.22
C ASP A 39 5.99 8.15 -11.30
N PRO A 40 6.72 7.53 -12.25
CA PRO A 40 7.52 8.28 -13.22
C PRO A 40 6.67 9.07 -14.23
N THR A 41 5.39 8.70 -14.41
CA THR A 41 4.50 9.31 -15.39
C THR A 41 3.74 10.49 -14.79
N SER A 42 3.16 10.28 -13.61
CA SER A 42 2.28 11.27 -12.95
C SER A 42 2.96 12.05 -11.82
N GLY A 43 4.14 11.62 -11.36
CA GLY A 43 4.82 12.18 -10.19
C GLY A 43 4.15 11.84 -8.85
N ARG A 44 3.03 11.11 -8.85
CA ARG A 44 2.29 10.73 -7.65
C ARG A 44 3.09 9.80 -6.77
N ARG A 45 2.81 9.82 -5.46
CA ARG A 45 3.37 8.87 -4.51
C ARG A 45 2.61 7.56 -4.58
N ILE A 46 3.34 6.46 -4.76
CA ILE A 46 2.75 5.14 -4.97
C ILE A 46 3.44 4.07 -4.14
N VAL A 47 2.70 2.99 -3.89
CA VAL A 47 3.25 1.70 -3.47
C VAL A 47 2.99 0.69 -4.58
N LEU A 48 4.01 -0.11 -4.92
CA LEU A 48 3.87 -1.16 -5.92
C LEU A 48 3.20 -2.38 -5.30
N TRP A 49 2.21 -2.95 -5.99
CA TRP A 49 1.48 -4.11 -5.50
C TRP A 49 2.40 -5.31 -5.25
N HIS A 50 3.45 -5.47 -6.07
CA HIS A 50 4.44 -6.53 -5.88
C HIS A 50 5.15 -6.44 -4.51
N ASP A 51 5.38 -5.24 -3.99
CA ASP A 51 6.03 -5.03 -2.70
C ASP A 51 5.08 -5.48 -1.58
N ILE A 52 3.77 -5.21 -1.71
CA ILE A 52 2.74 -5.70 -0.77
C ILE A 52 2.67 -7.22 -0.79
N VAL A 53 2.50 -7.87 -1.94
CA VAL A 53 2.40 -9.34 -2.01
C VAL A 53 3.71 -10.05 -1.64
N SER A 54 4.87 -9.38 -1.72
CA SER A 54 6.13 -9.97 -1.26
C SER A 54 6.15 -10.23 0.26
N VAL A 55 5.37 -9.44 1.00
CA VAL A 55 5.14 -9.54 2.45
C VAL A 55 3.86 -10.33 2.72
N PHE A 56 2.75 -9.90 2.15
CA PHE A 56 1.40 -10.44 2.30
C PHE A 56 1.06 -11.32 1.10
N ALA A 57 1.65 -12.52 1.01
CA ALA A 57 1.56 -13.38 -0.19
C ALA A 57 0.13 -13.70 -0.65
N ALA A 58 -0.85 -13.70 0.26
CA ALA A 58 -2.25 -13.95 -0.05
C ALA A 58 -3.09 -12.68 -0.22
N ALA A 59 -2.49 -11.48 -0.26
CA ALA A 59 -3.23 -10.24 -0.34
C ALA A 59 -4.15 -10.20 -1.58
N ARG A 60 -5.41 -9.82 -1.37
CA ARG A 60 -6.44 -9.64 -2.39
C ARG A 60 -6.68 -8.18 -2.71
N CYS A 61 -6.72 -7.35 -1.68
CA CYS A 61 -6.91 -5.92 -1.80
C CYS A 61 -6.33 -5.15 -0.61
N VAL A 62 -6.25 -3.83 -0.79
CA VAL A 62 -5.98 -2.86 0.27
C VAL A 62 -7.26 -2.07 0.52
N GLN A 63 -7.52 -1.73 1.76
CA GLN A 63 -8.66 -0.90 2.15
C GLN A 63 -8.26 0.15 3.17
N SER A 64 -9.09 1.19 3.25
CA SER A 64 -9.07 2.19 4.32
C SER A 64 -10.44 2.14 5.00
N GLY A 65 -10.48 1.65 6.24
CA GLY A 65 -11.74 1.33 6.91
C GLY A 65 -12.54 0.30 6.11
N GLU A 66 -13.74 0.67 5.70
CA GLU A 66 -14.65 -0.20 4.92
C GLU A 66 -14.55 0.00 3.39
N THR A 67 -13.60 0.82 2.92
CA THR A 67 -13.46 1.16 1.49
C THR A 67 -12.23 0.50 0.87
N VAL A 68 -12.45 -0.33 -0.16
CA VAL A 68 -11.36 -0.91 -0.96
C VAL A 68 -10.71 0.18 -1.82
N LEU A 69 -9.38 0.27 -1.77
CA LEU A 69 -8.60 1.17 -2.60
C LEU A 69 -8.35 0.54 -3.97
N PRO A 70 -8.76 1.20 -5.07
CA PRO A 70 -8.52 0.69 -6.40
C PRO A 70 -7.04 0.83 -6.79
N PHE A 71 -6.60 -0.01 -7.73
CA PHE A 71 -5.33 0.24 -8.42
C PHE A 71 -5.46 1.48 -9.32
N LEU A 72 -4.36 2.20 -9.49
CA LEU A 72 -4.33 3.32 -10.42
C LEU A 72 -4.56 2.83 -11.85
N SER A 73 -5.44 3.51 -12.58
CA SER A 73 -5.67 3.34 -14.00
C SER A 73 -5.08 4.51 -14.79
N SER A 74 -4.89 4.31 -16.09
CA SER A 74 -4.58 5.43 -16.98
C SER A 74 -5.79 6.38 -17.05
N GLU A 75 -5.54 7.68 -17.16
CA GLU A 75 -6.61 8.66 -17.36
C GLU A 75 -7.46 8.28 -18.58
N GLY A 76 -8.78 8.27 -18.40
CA GLY A 76 -9.73 7.88 -19.44
C GLY A 76 -9.81 6.38 -19.76
N SER A 77 -9.08 5.52 -19.05
CA SER A 77 -9.11 4.06 -19.23
C SER A 77 -9.71 3.33 -18.03
N SER A 78 -10.41 2.23 -18.31
CA SER A 78 -10.85 1.25 -17.29
C SER A 78 -9.74 0.24 -16.94
N GLU A 79 -8.61 0.27 -17.65
CA GLU A 79 -7.50 -0.66 -17.45
C GLU A 79 -6.53 -0.14 -16.38
N TYR A 80 -6.12 -1.03 -15.49
CA TYR A 80 -5.12 -0.72 -14.48
C TYR A 80 -3.74 -0.54 -15.10
N LEU A 81 -2.96 0.36 -14.52
CA LEU A 81 -1.55 0.53 -14.88
C LEU A 81 -0.74 -0.72 -14.49
N GLU A 82 0.17 -1.13 -15.36
CA GLU A 82 1.16 -2.17 -15.07
C GLU A 82 2.58 -1.56 -14.96
N PRO A 83 3.37 -1.89 -13.92
CA PRO A 83 3.02 -2.73 -12.79
C PRO A 83 1.91 -2.11 -11.93
N ARG A 84 1.03 -2.97 -11.37
CA ARG A 84 -0.03 -2.55 -10.46
C ARG A 84 0.52 -1.72 -9.30
N ARG A 85 -0.14 -0.61 -9.04
CA ARG A 85 0.29 0.38 -8.05
C ARG A 85 -0.93 1.04 -7.41
N ILE A 86 -0.82 1.33 -6.12
CA ILE A 86 -1.82 2.07 -5.35
C ILE A 86 -1.25 3.42 -4.96
N GLU A 87 -2.13 4.41 -4.77
CA GLU A 87 -1.73 5.71 -4.24
C GLU A 87 -1.32 5.60 -2.78
N ALA A 88 -0.26 6.32 -2.41
CA ALA A 88 0.26 6.30 -1.05
C ALA A 88 -0.33 7.43 -0.20
N HIS A 89 -0.75 7.07 1.00
CA HIS A 89 -1.31 7.91 2.05
C HIS A 89 -0.47 7.76 3.33
N PRO A 90 0.76 8.35 3.39
CA PRO A 90 1.72 8.14 4.47
C PRO A 90 1.22 8.46 5.88
N ASP A 91 0.18 9.29 6.00
CA ASP A 91 -0.40 9.68 7.29
C ASP A 91 -1.49 8.70 7.79
N VAL A 92 -1.75 7.61 7.06
CA VAL A 92 -2.81 6.64 7.33
C VAL A 92 -2.24 5.23 7.35
N VAL A 93 -2.71 4.39 8.28
CA VAL A 93 -2.46 2.94 8.23
C VAL A 93 -3.50 2.29 7.33
N LEU A 94 -3.06 1.60 6.29
CA LEU A 94 -3.95 0.89 5.35
C LEU A 94 -4.08 -0.58 5.74
N ASP A 95 -5.27 -1.15 5.61
CA ASP A 95 -5.49 -2.55 5.93
C ASP A 95 -5.31 -3.42 4.67
N VAL A 96 -4.61 -4.54 4.81
CA VAL A 96 -4.45 -5.58 3.79
C VAL A 96 -5.41 -6.73 4.10
N VAL A 97 -6.22 -7.08 3.09
CA VAL A 97 -7.16 -8.20 3.14
C VAL A 97 -6.57 -9.36 2.35
N LEU A 98 -6.70 -10.58 2.90
CA LEU A 98 -6.19 -11.82 2.31
C LEU A 98 -7.28 -12.65 1.60
#